data_AF-A0A662JPP7-F1
#
_entry.id   AF-A0A662JPP7-F1
#
_cell.length_a   1.000
_cell.length_b   1.000
_cell.length_c   1.000
_cell.angle_alpha   90.00
_cell.angle_beta   90.00
_cell.angle_gamma   90.00
#
_symmetry.space_group_name_H-M   'P 1'
#
loop_
_entity.id
_entity.type
_entity.pdbx_description
1 polymer ?
#
loop_
_entity_poly.entity_id
_entity_poly.type
_entity_poly.pdbx_seq_one_letter_code
_entity_poly.pdbx_strand_id
1 'polypeptide(L)'
;EAIRRRGCKVYYGSLDERPDGTIVTAGSRVAEIVASAPTIPEASEIAESCIPYVKLLDGWGLFHRSDIGSEVLLEKRIEQAQLIREIYHYRLSRGLIGRSIDWIPGRGKIEYEF
;
A
#
# COMPACT_ATOMS: atom_id res chain seq x y z
N GLU A 1 3.68 21.54 -11.94
CA GLU A 1 3.18 22.70 -11.15
C GLU A 1 1.80 22.47 -10.53
N ALA A 2 0.81 21.98 -11.29
CA ALA A 2 -0.55 21.70 -10.79
C ALA A 2 -0.60 20.83 -9.52
N ILE A 3 0.23 19.76 -9.46
CA ILE A 3 0.31 18.86 -8.30
C ILE A 3 0.76 19.61 -7.03
N ARG A 4 1.77 20.49 -7.13
CA ARG A 4 2.24 21.28 -5.98
C ARG A 4 1.20 22.27 -5.48
N ARG A 5 0.41 22.88 -6.38
CA ARG A 5 -0.67 23.82 -6.01
C ARG A 5 -1.81 23.13 -5.23
N ARG A 6 -1.98 21.82 -5.39
CA ARG A 6 -2.92 21.00 -4.61
C ARG A 6 -2.36 20.50 -3.27
N GLY A 7 -1.15 20.92 -2.90
CA GLY A 7 -0.50 20.51 -1.64
C GLY A 7 0.26 19.18 -1.72
N CYS A 8 0.40 18.60 -2.91
CA CYS A 8 1.14 17.36 -3.10
C CYS A 8 2.62 17.60 -3.44
N LYS A 9 3.47 16.66 -3.02
CA LYS A 9 4.86 16.52 -3.47
C LYS A 9 4.92 15.46 -4.57
N VAL A 10 5.81 15.68 -5.54
CA VAL A 10 6.11 14.71 -6.60
C VAL A 10 7.53 14.24 -6.39
N TYR A 11 7.72 12.92 -6.36
CA TYR A 11 9.01 12.27 -6.41
C TYR A 11 9.13 11.51 -7.72
N TYR A 12 10.33 11.48 -8.27
CA TYR A 12 10.63 10.81 -9.52
C TYR A 12 11.20 9.42 -9.22
N GLY A 13 10.69 8.41 -9.94
CA GLY A 13 11.15 7.04 -9.84
C GLY A 13 12.22 6.74 -10.91
N SER A 14 11.97 5.70 -11.70
CA SER A 14 12.78 5.30 -12.84
C SER A 14 12.50 6.19 -14.05
N LEU A 15 13.11 7.36 -14.05
CA LEU A 15 13.07 8.32 -15.16
C LEU A 15 14.49 8.66 -15.61
N ASP A 16 14.65 8.94 -16.89
CA ASP A 16 15.90 9.43 -17.49
C ASP A 16 15.64 10.78 -18.17
N GLU A 17 16.46 11.77 -17.87
CA GLU A 17 16.40 13.08 -18.52
C GLU A 17 17.38 13.10 -19.68
N ARG A 18 16.84 13.29 -20.89
CA ARG A 18 17.61 13.35 -22.12
C ARG A 18 18.25 14.74 -22.28
N PRO A 19 19.32 14.87 -23.10
CA PRO A 19 20.00 16.16 -23.30
C PRO A 19 19.13 17.29 -23.86
N ASP A 20 18.03 16.96 -24.52
CA ASP A 20 17.03 17.90 -25.03
C ASP A 20 16.01 18.36 -23.97
N GLY A 21 16.15 17.90 -22.71
CA GLY A 21 15.25 18.17 -21.60
C GLY A 21 14.02 17.26 -21.55
N THR A 22 13.91 16.28 -22.46
CA THR A 22 12.81 15.31 -22.45
C THR A 22 13.03 14.30 -21.32
N ILE A 23 11.99 14.06 -20.51
CA ILE A 23 12.02 13.01 -19.48
C ILE A 23 11.36 11.74 -20.03
N VAL A 24 12.07 10.63 -20.02
CA VAL A 24 11.58 9.33 -20.48
C VAL A 24 11.49 8.33 -19.34
N THR A 25 10.52 7.42 -19.41
CA THR A 25 10.39 6.32 -18.46
C THR A 25 11.52 5.31 -18.65
N ALA A 26 12.20 4.92 -17.58
CA ALA A 26 13.33 3.99 -17.57
C ALA A 26 13.06 2.73 -16.71
N GLY A 27 11.84 2.52 -16.24
CA GLY A 27 11.48 1.37 -15.40
C GLY A 27 10.01 1.34 -14.99
N SER A 28 9.68 0.46 -14.03
CA SER A 28 8.29 0.14 -13.67
C SER A 28 7.57 1.21 -12.84
N ARG A 29 8.31 2.12 -12.18
CA ARG A 29 7.74 3.18 -11.34
C ARG A 29 8.20 4.52 -11.87
N VAL A 30 7.25 5.35 -12.31
CA VAL A 30 7.55 6.62 -13.00
C VAL A 30 7.63 7.78 -12.01
N ALA A 31 6.61 7.93 -11.17
CA ALA A 31 6.52 8.98 -10.19
C ALA A 31 5.75 8.52 -8.96
N GLU A 32 5.98 9.20 -7.84
CA GLU A 32 5.22 9.04 -6.60
C GLU A 32 4.59 10.40 -6.24
N ILE A 33 3.30 10.38 -5.94
CA ILE A 33 2.56 11.56 -5.46
C ILE A 33 2.33 11.37 -3.97
N VAL A 34 2.79 12.33 -3.18
CA VAL A 34 2.67 12.29 -1.72
C VAL A 34 1.88 13.49 -1.25
N ALA A 35 0.76 13.22 -0.58
CA ALA A 35 -0.05 14.21 0.11
C ALA A 35 0.13 14.10 1.63
N SER A 36 -0.23 15.14 2.35
CA SER A 36 -0.28 15.12 3.81
C SER A 36 -1.51 15.92 4.27
N ALA A 37 -2.25 15.35 5.22
CA ALA A 37 -3.46 15.91 5.77
C ALA A 37 -3.62 15.45 7.23
N PRO A 38 -4.56 16.02 8.01
CA PRO A 38 -4.85 15.56 9.37
C PRO A 38 -5.25 14.08 9.45
N THR A 39 -5.90 13.55 8.41
CA THR A 39 -6.28 12.12 8.34
C THR A 39 -5.72 11.42 7.09
N ILE A 40 -5.58 10.10 7.16
CA ILE A 40 -5.11 9.28 6.02
C ILE A 40 -6.10 9.34 4.84
N PRO A 41 -7.43 9.22 5.03
CA PRO A 41 -8.39 9.36 3.94
C PRO A 41 -8.36 10.71 3.24
N GLU A 42 -8.26 11.82 3.98
CA GLU A 42 -8.09 13.15 3.37
C GLU A 42 -6.81 13.24 2.53
N ALA A 43 -5.69 12.69 3.03
CA ALA A 43 -4.45 12.65 2.27
C ALA A 43 -4.59 11.79 0.99
N SER A 44 -5.32 10.68 1.07
CA SER A 44 -5.64 9.82 -0.07
C SER A 44 -6.39 10.59 -1.16
N GLU A 45 -7.47 11.29 -0.79
CA GLU A 45 -8.26 12.09 -1.73
C GLU A 45 -7.43 13.18 -2.41
N ILE A 46 -6.60 13.90 -1.65
CA ILE A 46 -5.72 14.94 -2.20
C ILE A 46 -4.73 14.33 -3.21
N ALA A 47 -4.10 13.20 -2.88
CA ALA A 47 -3.16 12.50 -3.76
C ALA A 47 -3.85 12.00 -5.04
N GLU A 48 -5.01 11.35 -4.93
CA GLU A 48 -5.78 10.85 -6.07
C GLU A 48 -6.23 11.97 -6.99
N SER A 49 -6.60 13.13 -6.43
CA SER A 49 -6.98 14.30 -7.20
C SER A 49 -5.84 14.87 -8.08
N CYS A 50 -4.60 14.44 -7.84
CA CYS A 50 -3.42 14.84 -8.59
C CYS A 50 -3.05 13.89 -9.73
N ILE A 51 -3.59 12.68 -9.75
CA ILE A 51 -3.28 11.64 -10.74
C ILE A 51 -3.53 12.12 -12.18
N PRO A 52 -4.63 12.86 -12.51
CA PRO A 52 -4.87 13.32 -13.87
C PRO A 52 -3.79 14.26 -14.44
N TYR A 53 -2.86 14.77 -13.62
CA TYR A 53 -1.75 15.62 -14.07
C TYR A 53 -0.48 14.84 -14.42
N VAL A 54 -0.44 13.53 -14.19
CA VAL A 54 0.69 12.66 -14.57
C VAL A 54 0.32 11.94 -15.85
N LYS A 55 0.98 12.29 -16.95
CA LYS A 55 0.69 11.74 -18.29
C LYS A 55 1.98 11.53 -19.07
N LEU A 56 1.99 10.50 -19.92
CA LEU A 56 3.01 10.31 -20.93
C LEU A 56 2.62 11.05 -22.21
N LEU A 57 3.61 11.64 -22.89
CA LEU A 57 3.39 12.45 -24.09
C LEU A 57 3.06 11.60 -25.33
N ASP A 58 3.43 10.33 -25.31
CA ASP A 58 3.14 9.33 -26.35
C ASP A 58 1.71 8.75 -26.25
N GLY A 59 0.94 9.15 -25.23
CA GLY A 59 -0.42 8.68 -25.01
C GLY A 59 -0.53 7.31 -24.35
N TRP A 60 0.59 6.70 -23.95
CA TRP A 60 0.55 5.42 -23.26
C TRP A 60 -0.03 5.57 -21.84
N GLY A 61 -0.82 4.59 -21.42
CA GLY A 61 -1.50 4.61 -20.13
C GLY A 61 -0.54 4.36 -18.96
N LEU A 62 -0.70 5.14 -17.90
CA LEU A 62 -0.14 4.85 -16.59
C LEU A 62 -1.18 4.16 -15.71
N PHE A 63 -0.72 3.35 -14.76
CA PHE A 63 -1.57 2.69 -13.78
C PHE A 63 -1.08 2.99 -12.37
N HIS A 64 -2.02 3.03 -11.44
CA HIS A 64 -1.76 3.17 -10.01
C HIS A 64 -2.88 2.47 -9.22
N ARG A 65 -2.69 2.35 -7.91
CA ARG A 65 -3.76 1.92 -7.00
C ARG A 65 -4.52 3.15 -6.51
N SER A 66 -5.80 3.24 -6.83
CA SER A 66 -6.67 4.34 -6.44
C SER A 66 -7.22 4.25 -5.01
N ASP A 67 -6.94 3.14 -4.31
CA ASP A 67 -7.49 2.85 -2.98
C ASP A 67 -6.48 3.12 -1.84
N ILE A 68 -5.26 3.59 -2.16
CA ILE A 68 -4.20 3.79 -1.18
C ILE A 68 -4.60 4.87 -0.19
N GLY A 69 -4.76 4.48 1.08
CA GLY A 69 -5.19 5.38 2.15
C GLY A 69 -6.69 5.66 2.18
N SER A 70 -7.49 5.05 1.29
CA SER A 70 -8.95 5.16 1.34
C SER A 70 -9.50 4.64 2.67
N GLU A 71 -10.64 5.18 3.09
CA GLU A 71 -11.33 4.76 4.32
C GLU A 71 -11.61 3.25 4.32
N VAL A 72 -12.15 2.72 3.21
CA VAL A 72 -12.42 1.29 3.03
C VAL A 72 -11.16 0.43 3.18
N LEU A 73 -10.03 0.85 2.62
CA LEU A 73 -8.77 0.11 2.77
C LEU A 73 -8.28 0.19 4.22
N LEU A 74 -8.38 1.36 4.84
CA LEU A 74 -7.92 1.60 6.21
C LEU A 74 -8.70 0.75 7.22
N GLU A 75 -10.02 0.69 7.11
CA GLU A 75 -10.89 -0.17 7.93
C GLU A 75 -10.47 -1.63 7.82
N LYS A 76 -10.30 -2.15 6.60
CA LYS A 76 -9.83 -3.53 6.37
C LYS A 76 -8.48 -3.80 7.04
N ARG A 77 -7.57 -2.83 7.06
CA ARG A 77 -6.27 -2.98 7.75
C ARG A 77 -6.41 -2.98 9.26
N ILE A 78 -7.31 -2.17 9.81
CA ILE A 78 -7.62 -2.13 11.24
C ILE A 78 -8.22 -3.47 11.68
N GLU A 79 -9.23 -3.97 10.97
CA GLU A 79 -9.88 -5.26 11.24
C GLU A 79 -8.87 -6.41 11.20
N GLN A 80 -8.03 -6.46 10.17
CA GLN A 80 -6.99 -7.48 10.04
C GLN A 80 -6.00 -7.42 11.21
N ALA A 81 -5.59 -6.22 11.63
CA ALA A 81 -4.69 -6.04 12.77
C ALA A 81 -5.33 -6.45 14.10
N GLN A 82 -6.62 -6.17 14.29
CA GLN A 82 -7.39 -6.59 15.46
C GLN A 82 -7.52 -8.11 15.52
N LEU A 83 -7.88 -8.76 14.42
CA LEU A 83 -7.95 -10.22 14.34
C LEU A 83 -6.64 -10.90 14.73
N ILE A 84 -5.51 -10.41 14.21
CA ILE A 84 -4.18 -10.94 14.55
C ILE A 84 -3.90 -10.75 16.04
N ARG A 85 -4.25 -9.58 16.61
CA ARG A 85 -4.08 -9.30 18.04
C ARG A 85 -4.92 -10.24 18.91
N GLU A 86 -6.16 -10.49 18.54
CA GLU A 86 -7.05 -11.41 19.24
C GLU A 86 -6.53 -12.84 19.21
N ILE A 87 -6.10 -13.33 18.04
CA ILE A 87 -5.49 -14.64 17.88
C ILE A 87 -4.24 -14.76 18.76
N TYR A 88 -3.39 -13.73 18.78
CA TYR A 88 -2.20 -13.70 19.62
C TYR A 88 -2.55 -13.81 21.11
N HIS A 89 -3.47 -12.98 21.61
CA HIS A 89 -3.87 -13.01 23.02
C HIS A 89 -4.53 -14.34 23.41
N TYR A 90 -5.39 -14.88 22.53
CA TYR A 90 -5.98 -16.20 22.72
C TYR A 90 -4.88 -17.25 22.87
N ARG A 91 -3.92 -17.30 21.95
CA ARG A 91 -2.82 -18.26 21.99
C ARG A 91 -1.95 -18.08 23.22
N LEU A 92 -1.66 -16.85 23.62
CA LEU A 92 -0.91 -16.53 24.83
C LEU A 92 -1.61 -17.05 26.08
N SER A 93 -2.90 -16.76 26.25
CA SER A 93 -3.71 -17.21 27.41
C SER A 93 -3.82 -18.73 27.53
N ARG A 94 -3.57 -19.46 26.44
CA ARG A 94 -3.66 -20.92 26.35
C ARG A 94 -2.29 -21.59 26.34
N GLY A 95 -1.18 -20.85 26.47
CA GLY A 95 0.17 -21.41 26.41
C GLY A 95 0.49 -22.04 25.03
N LEU A 96 -0.06 -21.48 23.95
CA LEU A 96 0.09 -21.96 22.57
C LEU A 96 1.09 -21.12 21.76
N ILE A 97 1.81 -20.19 22.38
CA ILE A 97 2.89 -19.46 21.70
C ILE A 97 4.00 -20.45 21.33
N GLY A 98 4.54 -20.35 20.12
CA GLY A 98 5.54 -21.30 19.61
C GLY A 98 4.97 -22.67 19.22
N ARG A 99 3.65 -22.91 19.33
CA ARG A 99 3.04 -24.21 19.02
C ARG A 99 2.14 -24.19 17.80
N SER A 100 2.36 -25.06 16.82
CA SER A 100 1.35 -25.32 15.77
C SER A 100 0.60 -26.60 16.07
N ILE A 101 -0.73 -26.58 15.90
CA ILE A 101 -1.58 -27.74 16.10
C ILE A 101 -2.35 -27.97 14.81
N ASP A 102 -2.10 -29.10 14.17
CA ASP A 102 -2.83 -29.54 12.99
C ASP A 102 -3.71 -30.74 13.34
N TRP A 103 -4.77 -30.93 12.58
CA TRP A 103 -5.56 -32.15 12.61
C TRP A 103 -5.61 -32.73 11.20
N ILE A 104 -5.09 -33.95 11.04
CA ILE A 104 -5.06 -34.63 9.75
C ILE A 104 -6.09 -35.77 9.77
N PRO A 105 -7.05 -35.81 8.83
CA PRO A 105 -7.99 -36.93 8.71
C PRO A 105 -7.28 -38.28 8.70
N GLY A 106 -7.72 -39.21 9.54
CA GLY A 106 -7.12 -40.54 9.68
C GLY A 106 -5.81 -40.62 10.48
N ARG A 107 -5.17 -39.48 10.83
CA ARG A 107 -4.00 -39.43 11.73
C ARG A 107 -4.28 -38.77 13.07
N GLY A 108 -5.26 -37.87 13.14
CA GLY A 108 -5.60 -37.14 14.36
C GLY A 108 -4.78 -35.86 14.55
N LYS A 109 -4.68 -35.42 15.81
CA LYS A 109 -3.99 -34.20 16.21
C LYS A 109 -2.46 -34.36 16.11
N ILE A 110 -1.79 -33.41 15.49
CA ILE A 110 -0.32 -33.32 15.40
C ILE A 110 0.09 -31.97 15.97
N GLU A 111 1.13 -31.97 16.82
CA GLU A 111 1.66 -30.75 17.44
C GLU A 111 3.12 -30.53 17.04
N TYR A 112 3.47 -29.28 16.75
CA TYR A 112 4.81 -28.83 16.41
C TYR A 112 5.21 -27.72 17.39
N GLU A 113 6.45 -27.76 17.90
CA GLU A 113 7.02 -26.69 18.73
C GLU A 113 8.17 -26.00 17.97
N PHE A 114 8.22 -24.66 18.05
CA PHE A 114 9.19 -23.79 17.39
C PHE A 114 9.83 -22.81 18.38
#